data_AF-A0AAE9ZFK4-F1
#
_entry.id   AF-A0AAE9ZFK4-F1
#
_cell.length_a   1.000
_cell.length_b   1.000
_cell.length_c   1.000
_cell.angle_alpha   90.00
_cell.angle_beta   90.00
_cell.angle_gamma   90.00
#
_symmetry.space_group_name_H-M   'P 1'
#
loop_
_entity.id
_entity.type
_entity.pdbx_description
1 polymer ?
#
loop_
_entity_poly.entity_id
_entity_poly.type
_entity_poly.pdbx_seq_one_letter_code
_entity_poly.pdbx_strand_id
1 'polypeptide(L)'
;MIAFVIVLLTGGCAVGPVLSQNQENQKVVAERDLLNDAAREVERAPWPKPQSVSFVARLSGAADENRISRSDAVDAYVNRLQPAGLRFHQLAQDARANLSAASRLSRIAYNTVDASRVTMNDVATVEDAIQALRENSKIYSSAARELEKLGEPVDETQVDEIRTAYSAAIRSLGNAADALAERIEKDRTETIAARRERQGG
;
A
#
# COMPACT_ATOMS: atom_id res chain seq x y z
N MET A 1 51.23 0.95 -59.99
CA MET A 1 51.14 0.47 -58.60
C MET A 1 50.24 1.42 -57.84
N ILE A 2 49.05 0.96 -57.45
CA ILE A 2 48.02 1.75 -56.76
C ILE A 2 48.27 1.58 -55.25
N ALA A 3 48.53 2.68 -54.54
CA ALA A 3 48.65 2.70 -53.09
C ALA A 3 47.25 2.87 -52.48
N PHE A 4 46.76 1.84 -51.82
CA PHE A 4 45.50 1.82 -51.08
C PHE A 4 45.80 2.12 -49.60
N VAL A 5 45.46 3.33 -49.14
CA VAL A 5 45.53 3.69 -47.71
C VAL A 5 44.15 3.42 -47.11
N ILE A 6 44.04 2.32 -46.37
CA ILE A 6 42.84 1.98 -45.60
C ILE A 6 42.85 2.81 -44.32
N VAL A 7 41.93 3.77 -44.25
CA VAL A 7 41.58 4.50 -43.02
C VAL A 7 40.75 3.55 -42.16
N LEU A 8 41.38 2.93 -41.15
CA LEU A 8 40.67 2.22 -40.09
C LEU A 8 40.14 3.25 -39.08
N LEU A 9 38.88 3.64 -39.27
CA LEU A 9 38.07 4.32 -38.28
C LEU A 9 37.89 3.40 -37.07
N THR A 10 38.62 3.64 -36.00
CA THR A 10 38.30 3.12 -34.66
C THR A 10 37.05 3.85 -34.15
N GLY A 11 35.88 3.41 -34.62
CA GLY A 11 34.58 3.77 -34.08
C GLY A 11 34.38 3.10 -32.73
N GLY A 12 35.04 3.62 -31.69
CA GLY A 12 34.71 3.30 -30.31
C GLY A 12 33.33 3.87 -30.02
N CYS A 13 32.32 3.01 -29.91
CA CYS A 13 31.03 3.38 -29.37
C CYS A 13 31.23 3.77 -27.90
N ALA A 14 31.42 5.06 -27.65
CA ALA A 14 31.25 5.64 -26.33
C ALA A 14 29.76 5.51 -25.94
N VAL A 15 29.40 4.38 -25.33
CA VAL A 15 28.10 4.22 -24.69
C VAL A 15 28.13 5.14 -23.47
N GLY A 16 27.63 6.36 -23.65
CA GLY A 16 27.69 7.41 -22.65
C GLY A 16 26.91 7.04 -21.37
N PRO A 17 27.40 7.42 -20.18
CA PRO A 17 26.77 7.11 -18.88
C PRO A 17 25.34 7.68 -18.72
N VAL A 18 24.93 8.60 -19.60
CA VAL A 18 23.62 9.26 -19.59
C VAL A 18 22.47 8.30 -19.94
N LEU A 19 22.69 7.31 -20.82
CA LEU A 19 21.64 6.34 -21.17
C LEU A 19 21.35 5.38 -20.01
N SER A 20 22.39 4.94 -19.28
CA SER A 20 22.26 4.06 -18.12
C SER A 20 21.54 4.74 -16.95
N GLN A 21 21.86 6.01 -16.65
CA GLN A 21 21.17 6.77 -15.60
C GLN A 21 19.69 7.01 -15.89
N ASN A 22 19.33 7.27 -17.16
CA ASN A 22 17.92 7.45 -17.53
C ASN A 22 17.11 6.15 -17.41
N GLN A 23 17.69 5.01 -17.77
CA GLN A 23 17.04 3.71 -17.61
C GLN A 23 16.84 3.32 -16.13
N GLU A 24 17.82 3.60 -15.28
CA GLU A 24 17.72 3.33 -13.84
C GLU A 24 16.67 4.22 -13.16
N ASN A 25 16.65 5.51 -13.48
CA ASN A 25 15.62 6.43 -12.98
C ASN A 25 14.21 6.03 -13.44
N GLN A 26 14.05 5.57 -14.69
CA GLN A 26 12.76 5.08 -15.18
C GLN A 26 12.27 3.83 -14.44
N LYS A 27 13.16 2.90 -14.11
CA LYS A 27 12.81 1.70 -13.33
C LYS A 27 12.34 2.06 -11.92
N VAL A 28 13.06 2.95 -11.24
CA VAL A 28 12.69 3.41 -9.88
C VAL A 28 11.32 4.11 -9.88
N VAL A 29 11.04 4.94 -10.90
CA VAL A 29 9.72 5.58 -11.04
C VAL A 29 8.63 4.53 -11.27
N ALA A 30 8.86 3.57 -12.17
CA ALA A 30 7.89 2.51 -12.46
C ALA A 30 7.59 1.63 -11.22
N GLU A 31 8.60 1.28 -10.43
CA GLU A 31 8.43 0.50 -9.19
C GLU A 31 7.62 1.26 -8.13
N ARG A 32 7.89 2.57 -7.98
CA ARG A 32 7.14 3.41 -7.05
C ARG A 32 5.70 3.62 -7.51
N ASP A 33 5.46 3.78 -8.81
CA ASP A 33 4.11 3.90 -9.37
C ASP A 33 3.32 2.61 -9.12
N LEU A 34 3.93 1.44 -9.31
CA LEU A 34 3.30 0.15 -9.00
C LEU A 34 2.95 0.01 -7.51
N LEU A 35 3.83 0.46 -6.61
CA LEU A 35 3.57 0.45 -5.17
C LEU A 35 2.39 1.36 -4.81
N ASN A 36 2.40 2.60 -5.33
CA ASN A 36 1.35 3.57 -5.08
C ASN A 36 0.00 3.12 -5.66
N ASP A 37 -0.01 2.55 -6.85
CA ASP A 37 -1.25 2.04 -7.47
C ASP A 37 -1.82 0.85 -6.69
N ALA A 38 -0.96 -0.06 -6.21
CA ALA A 38 -1.40 -1.15 -5.36
C ALA A 38 -1.92 -0.66 -4.00
N ALA A 39 -1.29 0.38 -3.41
CA ALA A 39 -1.78 1.00 -2.18
C ALA A 39 -3.14 1.67 -2.37
N ARG A 40 -3.34 2.39 -3.48
CA ARG A 40 -4.64 2.98 -3.85
C ARG A 40 -5.74 1.94 -3.99
N GLU A 41 -5.43 0.75 -4.52
CA GLU A 41 -6.40 -0.36 -4.60
C GLU A 41 -6.83 -0.85 -3.21
N VAL A 42 -5.91 -0.93 -2.25
CA VAL A 42 -6.20 -1.28 -0.85
C VAL A 42 -7.04 -0.22 -0.17
N GLU A 43 -6.73 1.06 -0.43
CA GLU A 43 -7.47 2.20 0.11
C GLU A 43 -8.85 2.42 -0.51
N ARG A 44 -9.15 1.73 -1.62
CA ARG A 44 -10.41 1.91 -2.33
C ARG A 44 -11.57 1.43 -1.45
N ALA A 45 -12.37 2.39 -1.00
CA ALA A 45 -13.55 2.16 -0.21
C ALA A 45 -14.79 2.72 -0.92
N PRO A 46 -15.91 1.98 -0.96
CA PRO A 46 -17.18 2.48 -1.49
C PRO A 46 -17.97 3.35 -0.49
N TRP A 47 -17.43 3.59 0.71
CA TRP A 47 -18.01 4.41 1.77
C TRP A 47 -17.18 5.67 2.01
N PRO A 48 -17.78 6.72 2.62
CA PRO A 48 -17.02 7.91 2.98
C PRO A 48 -15.95 7.61 4.05
N LYS A 49 -14.77 8.22 3.94
CA LYS A 49 -13.67 8.02 4.90
C LYS A 49 -14.07 8.59 6.28
N PRO A 50 -14.13 7.77 7.34
CA PRO A 50 -14.41 8.26 8.69
C PRO A 50 -13.34 9.24 9.17
N GLN A 51 -13.77 10.32 9.83
CA GLN A 51 -12.84 11.28 10.43
C GLN A 51 -12.60 10.94 11.89
N SER A 52 -11.32 10.83 12.29
CA SER A 52 -10.96 10.60 13.68
C SER A 52 -11.08 11.89 14.48
N VAL A 53 -11.72 11.81 15.64
CA VAL A 53 -11.71 12.88 16.65
C VAL A 53 -10.53 12.67 17.58
N SER A 54 -9.76 13.71 17.83
CA SER A 54 -8.78 13.70 18.91
C SER A 54 -9.52 13.52 20.25
N PHE A 55 -8.90 12.81 21.19
CA PHE A 55 -9.48 12.56 22.52
C PHE A 55 -9.90 13.85 23.24
N VAL A 56 -9.14 14.93 23.04
CA VAL A 56 -9.42 16.28 23.56
C VAL A 56 -10.68 16.88 22.95
N ALA A 57 -10.96 16.65 21.66
CA ALA A 57 -12.19 17.11 21.00
C ALA A 57 -13.43 16.35 21.51
N ARG A 58 -13.29 15.08 21.89
CA ARG A 58 -14.38 14.31 22.52
C ARG A 58 -14.72 14.81 23.91
N LEU A 59 -13.72 15.14 24.72
CA LEU A 59 -13.92 15.62 26.10
C LEU A 59 -14.48 17.04 26.18
N SER A 60 -14.12 17.90 25.21
CA SER A 60 -14.56 19.29 25.18
C SER A 60 -15.94 19.50 24.56
N GLY A 61 -16.59 18.45 24.02
CA GLY A 61 -17.85 18.57 23.31
C GLY A 61 -17.75 19.32 21.96
N ALA A 62 -16.54 19.73 21.55
CA ALA A 62 -16.27 20.41 20.29
C ALA A 62 -16.16 19.42 19.10
N ALA A 63 -17.00 18.39 19.10
CA ALA A 63 -17.15 17.52 17.95
C ALA A 63 -18.02 18.24 16.92
N ASP A 64 -17.40 18.64 15.82
CA ASP A 64 -18.07 19.22 14.64
C ASP A 64 -19.16 18.25 14.14
N GLU A 65 -20.41 18.71 14.13
CA GLU A 65 -21.61 17.93 13.82
C GLU A 65 -21.69 17.50 12.35
N ASN A 66 -20.90 18.11 11.46
CA ASN A 66 -20.86 17.75 10.04
C ASN A 66 -19.84 16.64 9.72
N ARG A 67 -19.24 16.01 10.73
CA ARG A 67 -18.22 14.97 10.52
C ARG A 67 -18.82 13.61 10.26
N ILE A 68 -18.16 12.88 9.35
CA ILE A 68 -18.51 11.50 9.02
C ILE A 68 -17.90 10.56 10.06
N SER A 69 -18.76 9.95 10.86
CA SER A 69 -18.40 8.92 11.84
C SER A 69 -18.22 7.55 11.17
N ARG A 70 -17.68 6.58 11.93
CA ARG A 70 -17.64 5.18 11.47
C ARG A 70 -19.06 4.61 11.29
N SER A 71 -20.02 5.02 12.12
CA SER A 71 -21.41 4.58 11.98
C SER A 71 -21.96 5.01 10.62
N ASP A 72 -21.74 6.26 10.24
CA ASP A 72 -22.21 6.80 8.95
C ASP A 72 -21.59 6.04 7.76
N ALA A 73 -20.31 5.65 7.87
CA ALA A 73 -19.65 4.83 6.85
C ALA A 73 -20.24 3.40 6.77
N VAL A 74 -20.57 2.80 7.93
CA VAL A 74 -21.24 1.48 7.99
C VAL A 74 -22.64 1.58 7.39
N ASP A 75 -23.41 2.59 7.76
CA ASP A 75 -24.77 2.80 7.26
C ASP A 75 -24.77 3.05 5.76
N ALA A 76 -23.87 3.90 5.26
CA ALA A 76 -23.67 4.14 3.83
C ALA A 76 -23.32 2.84 3.08
N TYR A 77 -22.47 2.00 3.68
CA TYR A 77 -22.08 0.73 3.07
C TYR A 77 -23.23 -0.28 3.07
N VAL A 78 -23.92 -0.48 4.18
CA VAL A 78 -25.07 -1.39 4.29
C VAL A 78 -26.18 -0.98 3.32
N ASN A 79 -26.47 0.31 3.20
CA ASN A 79 -27.48 0.83 2.27
C ASN A 79 -27.12 0.60 0.79
N ARG A 80 -25.83 0.58 0.47
CA ARG A 80 -25.31 0.29 -0.87
C ARG A 80 -25.49 -1.18 -1.26
N LEU A 81 -25.43 -2.10 -0.30
CA LEU A 81 -25.53 -3.54 -0.57
C LEU A 81 -26.94 -3.88 -1.07
N GLN A 82 -27.06 -4.54 -2.22
CA GLN A 82 -28.33 -4.83 -2.89
C GLN A 82 -28.20 -6.08 -3.78
N PRO A 83 -29.17 -7.00 -3.81
CA PRO A 83 -30.48 -6.92 -3.16
C PRO A 83 -30.47 -7.39 -1.70
N ALA A 84 -31.52 -7.05 -0.95
CA ALA A 84 -31.78 -7.60 0.39
C ALA A 84 -31.79 -9.14 0.37
N GLY A 85 -31.27 -9.76 1.43
CA GLY A 85 -31.16 -11.23 1.54
C GLY A 85 -29.89 -11.82 0.91
N LEU A 86 -29.16 -11.05 0.09
CA LEU A 86 -27.84 -11.43 -0.45
C LEU A 86 -26.72 -10.47 -0.02
N ARG A 87 -27.01 -9.50 0.86
CA ARG A 87 -26.06 -8.44 1.22
C ARG A 87 -24.83 -8.98 1.92
N PHE A 88 -24.98 -10.00 2.77
CA PHE A 88 -23.85 -10.61 3.44
C PHE A 88 -22.87 -11.30 2.46
N HIS A 89 -23.39 -11.97 1.42
CA HIS A 89 -22.54 -12.55 0.38
C HIS A 89 -21.74 -11.48 -0.38
N GLN A 90 -22.39 -10.35 -0.71
CA GLN A 90 -21.72 -9.22 -1.35
C GLN A 90 -20.66 -8.60 -0.43
N LEU A 91 -20.97 -8.45 0.84
CA LEU A 91 -20.01 -7.98 1.84
C LEU A 91 -18.77 -8.86 1.88
N ALA A 92 -18.96 -10.18 1.91
CA ALA A 92 -17.85 -11.12 1.91
C ALA A 92 -17.04 -11.07 0.60
N GLN A 93 -17.69 -10.86 -0.54
CA GLN A 93 -17.02 -10.68 -1.83
C GLN A 93 -16.17 -9.40 -1.85
N ASP A 94 -16.70 -8.29 -1.37
CA ASP A 94 -15.99 -7.02 -1.29
C ASP A 94 -14.79 -7.12 -0.34
N ALA A 95 -14.96 -7.78 0.82
CA ALA A 95 -13.87 -8.05 1.75
C ALA A 95 -12.76 -8.90 1.11
N ARG A 96 -13.12 -9.96 0.36
CA ARG A 96 -12.14 -10.78 -0.37
C ARG A 96 -11.41 -9.99 -1.45
N ALA A 97 -12.10 -9.10 -2.17
CA ALA A 97 -11.47 -8.24 -3.17
C ALA A 97 -10.45 -7.30 -2.52
N ASN A 98 -10.79 -6.69 -1.37
CA ASN A 98 -9.86 -5.83 -0.64
C ASN A 98 -8.66 -6.61 -0.07
N LEU A 99 -8.87 -7.83 0.44
CA LEU A 99 -7.79 -8.73 0.88
C LEU A 99 -6.89 -9.17 -0.29
N SER A 100 -7.45 -9.39 -1.48
CA SER A 100 -6.67 -9.68 -2.69
C SER A 100 -5.78 -8.50 -3.08
N ALA A 101 -6.30 -7.27 -3.00
CA ALA A 101 -5.50 -6.05 -3.19
C ALA A 101 -4.36 -5.95 -2.15
N ALA A 102 -4.63 -6.27 -0.88
CA ALA A 102 -3.61 -6.27 0.17
C ALA A 102 -2.50 -7.30 -0.08
N SER A 103 -2.86 -8.50 -0.55
CA SER A 103 -1.91 -9.53 -0.95
C SER A 103 -1.04 -9.08 -2.12
N ARG A 104 -1.64 -8.41 -3.12
CA ARG A 104 -0.91 -7.82 -4.25
C ARG A 104 0.06 -6.73 -3.78
N LEU A 105 -0.39 -5.81 -2.93
CA LEU A 105 0.45 -4.77 -2.35
C LEU A 105 1.64 -5.36 -1.57
N SER A 106 1.41 -6.35 -0.72
CA SER A 106 2.46 -7.00 0.07
C SER A 106 3.57 -7.55 -0.82
N ARG A 107 3.21 -8.28 -1.89
CA ARG A 107 4.18 -8.79 -2.86
C ARG A 107 4.96 -7.68 -3.58
N ILE A 108 4.29 -6.59 -3.96
CA ILE A 108 4.95 -5.44 -4.61
C ILE A 108 5.91 -4.78 -3.62
N ALA A 109 5.49 -4.55 -2.37
CA ALA A 109 6.32 -3.97 -1.33
C ALA A 109 7.59 -4.79 -1.06
N TYR A 110 7.47 -6.12 -1.00
CA TYR A 110 8.64 -7.00 -0.89
C TYR A 110 9.57 -6.91 -2.10
N ASN A 111 9.03 -6.83 -3.32
CA ASN A 111 9.85 -6.63 -4.52
C ASN A 111 10.55 -5.25 -4.50
N THR A 112 9.92 -4.23 -3.93
CA THR A 112 10.48 -2.88 -3.78
C THR A 112 11.68 -2.86 -2.82
N VAL A 113 11.83 -3.83 -1.89
CA VAL A 113 13.01 -3.91 -1.00
C VAL A 113 14.32 -4.06 -1.79
N ASP A 114 14.26 -4.68 -2.96
CA ASP A 114 15.41 -4.89 -3.84
C ASP A 114 15.59 -3.78 -4.90
N ALA A 115 14.72 -2.76 -4.89
CA ALA A 115 14.80 -1.63 -5.80
C ALA A 115 16.12 -0.87 -5.66
N SER A 116 16.59 -0.27 -6.76
CA SER A 116 17.82 0.54 -6.75
C SER A 116 17.77 1.74 -5.79
N ARG A 117 16.57 2.22 -5.46
CA ARG A 117 16.35 3.31 -4.49
C ARG A 117 15.06 3.11 -3.72
N VAL A 118 15.20 2.74 -2.45
CA VAL A 118 14.10 2.72 -1.47
C VAL A 118 14.11 4.03 -0.67
N THR A 119 12.93 4.55 -0.35
CA THR A 119 12.78 5.80 0.42
C THR A 119 11.76 5.65 1.54
N MET A 120 11.84 6.56 2.53
CA MET A 120 10.85 6.60 3.62
C MET A 120 9.41 6.85 3.12
N ASN A 121 9.25 7.42 1.92
CA ASN A 121 7.93 7.57 1.32
C ASN A 121 7.32 6.21 0.94
N ASP A 122 8.15 5.25 0.53
CA ASP A 122 7.68 3.89 0.19
C ASP A 122 7.18 3.17 1.44
N VAL A 123 7.85 3.37 2.59
CA VAL A 123 7.39 2.90 3.91
C VAL A 123 6.06 3.57 4.29
N ALA A 124 5.98 4.90 4.15
CA ALA A 124 4.76 5.65 4.48
C ALA A 124 3.55 5.18 3.64
N THR A 125 3.74 4.93 2.34
CA THR A 125 2.69 4.37 1.46
C THR A 125 2.17 3.02 1.99
N VAL A 126 3.05 2.13 2.47
CA VAL A 126 2.63 0.83 3.02
C VAL A 126 1.91 1.00 4.37
N GLU A 127 2.38 1.89 5.24
CA GLU A 127 1.74 2.18 6.53
C GLU A 127 0.34 2.80 6.39
N ASP A 128 0.17 3.72 5.44
CA ASP A 128 -1.14 4.29 5.12
C ASP A 128 -2.12 3.22 4.64
N ALA A 129 -1.65 2.28 3.80
CA ALA A 129 -2.44 1.14 3.37
C ALA A 129 -2.79 0.18 4.52
N ILE A 130 -1.88 -0.05 5.47
CA ILE A 130 -2.15 -0.82 6.70
C ILE A 130 -3.26 -0.15 7.51
N GLN A 131 -3.20 1.17 7.65
CA GLN A 131 -4.23 1.92 8.37
C GLN A 131 -5.59 1.84 7.68
N ALA A 132 -5.62 1.90 6.34
CA ALA A 132 -6.84 1.68 5.56
C ALA A 132 -7.41 0.27 5.77
N LEU A 133 -6.58 -0.78 5.76
CA LEU A 133 -7.03 -2.15 6.02
C LEU A 133 -7.64 -2.32 7.41
N ARG A 134 -7.04 -1.69 8.43
CA ARG A 134 -7.59 -1.70 9.80
C ARG A 134 -8.97 -1.07 9.85
N GLU A 135 -9.22 0.00 9.09
CA GLU A 135 -10.53 0.65 9.06
C GLU A 135 -11.53 -0.17 8.23
N ASN A 136 -11.13 -0.68 7.07
CA ASN A 136 -11.94 -1.56 6.23
C ASN A 136 -12.41 -2.80 7.01
N SER A 137 -11.50 -3.47 7.73
CA SER A 137 -11.81 -4.63 8.58
C SER A 137 -12.90 -4.34 9.62
N LYS A 138 -12.84 -3.15 10.25
CA LYS A 138 -13.85 -2.70 11.21
C LYS A 138 -15.19 -2.44 10.53
N ILE A 139 -15.20 -1.78 9.37
CA ILE A 139 -16.42 -1.47 8.63
C ILE A 139 -17.10 -2.76 8.15
N TYR A 140 -16.36 -3.71 7.58
CA TYR A 140 -16.92 -5.01 7.19
C TYR A 140 -17.48 -5.78 8.40
N SER A 141 -16.77 -5.81 9.53
CA SER A 141 -17.26 -6.48 10.74
C SER A 141 -18.50 -5.81 11.33
N SER A 142 -18.55 -4.48 11.31
CA SER A 142 -19.70 -3.70 11.80
C SER A 142 -20.90 -3.82 10.86
N ALA A 143 -20.68 -3.81 9.55
CA ALA A 143 -21.74 -4.00 8.56
C ALA A 143 -22.35 -5.40 8.64
N ALA A 144 -21.54 -6.45 8.88
CA ALA A 144 -22.07 -7.80 9.12
C ALA A 144 -23.01 -7.82 10.35
N ARG A 145 -22.60 -7.20 11.46
CA ARG A 145 -23.46 -7.07 12.65
C ARG A 145 -24.74 -6.26 12.38
N GLU A 146 -24.66 -5.24 11.53
CA GLU A 146 -25.83 -4.44 11.18
C GLU A 146 -26.81 -5.22 10.31
N LEU A 147 -26.32 -6.00 9.34
CA LEU A 147 -27.14 -6.91 8.54
C LEU A 147 -27.86 -7.94 9.42
N GLU A 148 -27.17 -8.50 10.42
CA GLU A 148 -27.76 -9.41 11.39
C GLU A 148 -28.91 -8.74 12.18
N LYS A 149 -28.73 -7.51 12.67
CA LYS A 149 -29.80 -6.75 13.34
C LYS A 149 -30.99 -6.45 12.42
N LEU A 150 -30.75 -6.28 11.13
CA LEU A 150 -31.78 -6.12 10.11
C LEU A 150 -32.50 -7.44 9.77
N GLY A 151 -32.13 -8.55 10.42
CA GLY A 151 -32.72 -9.87 10.23
C GLY A 151 -32.19 -10.61 9.01
N GLU A 152 -31.09 -10.17 8.39
CA GLU A 152 -30.46 -10.87 7.29
C GLU A 152 -29.57 -12.02 7.80
N PRO A 153 -29.49 -13.15 7.06
CA PRO A 153 -28.64 -14.26 7.45
C PRO A 153 -27.17 -13.87 7.33
N VAL A 154 -26.43 -14.06 8.43
CA VAL A 154 -24.98 -13.80 8.53
C VAL A 154 -24.30 -15.09 8.98
N ASP A 155 -23.26 -15.49 8.26
CA ASP A 155 -22.41 -16.62 8.66
C ASP A 155 -21.29 -16.11 9.56
N GLU A 156 -21.40 -16.37 10.87
CA GLU A 156 -20.39 -15.97 11.86
C GLU A 156 -19.01 -16.58 11.57
N THR A 157 -18.96 -17.82 11.07
CA THR A 157 -17.70 -18.49 10.73
C THR A 157 -16.99 -17.70 9.64
N GLN A 158 -17.73 -17.30 8.60
CA GLN A 158 -17.20 -16.50 7.51
C GLN A 158 -16.75 -15.10 7.97
N VAL A 159 -17.44 -14.48 8.93
CA VAL A 159 -17.01 -13.21 9.53
C VAL A 159 -15.66 -13.38 10.23
N ASP A 160 -15.47 -14.44 11.00
CA ASP A 160 -14.22 -14.71 11.71
C ASP A 160 -13.07 -15.09 10.78
N GLU A 161 -13.35 -15.80 9.69
CA GLU A 161 -12.39 -16.03 8.61
C GLU A 161 -11.92 -14.71 7.99
N ILE A 162 -12.84 -13.80 7.69
CA ILE A 162 -12.51 -12.47 7.16
C ILE A 162 -11.63 -11.69 8.14
N ARG A 163 -11.98 -11.66 9.44
CA ARG A 163 -11.17 -10.99 10.48
C ARG A 163 -9.76 -11.57 10.59
N THR A 164 -9.65 -12.89 10.55
CA THR A 164 -8.37 -13.61 10.58
C THR A 164 -7.52 -13.25 9.36
N ALA A 165 -8.13 -13.24 8.17
CA ALA A 165 -7.46 -12.87 6.94
C ALA A 165 -6.96 -11.41 6.94
N TYR A 166 -7.75 -10.45 7.46
CA TYR A 166 -7.30 -9.07 7.65
C TYR A 166 -6.10 -8.97 8.60
N SER A 167 -6.15 -9.70 9.71
CA SER A 167 -5.06 -9.72 10.69
C SER A 167 -3.77 -10.27 10.09
N ALA A 168 -3.87 -11.31 9.26
CA ALA A 168 -2.74 -11.87 8.52
C ALA A 168 -2.20 -10.89 7.47
N ALA A 169 -3.08 -10.23 6.70
CA ALA A 169 -2.70 -9.25 5.69
C ALA A 169 -1.99 -8.03 6.32
N ILE A 170 -2.53 -7.49 7.41
CA ILE A 170 -1.91 -6.38 8.17
C ILE A 170 -0.52 -6.77 8.67
N ARG A 171 -0.36 -7.97 9.21
CA ARG A 171 0.96 -8.46 9.65
C ARG A 171 1.94 -8.60 8.48
N SER A 172 1.49 -9.15 7.36
CA SER A 172 2.34 -9.31 6.17
C SER A 172 2.81 -7.96 5.63
N LEU A 173 1.94 -6.95 5.60
CA LEU A 173 2.31 -5.60 5.17
C LEU A 173 3.23 -4.91 6.18
N GLY A 174 3.01 -5.09 7.48
CA GLY A 174 3.92 -4.59 8.51
C GLY A 174 5.33 -5.15 8.35
N ASN A 175 5.46 -6.46 8.13
CA ASN A 175 6.75 -7.08 7.84
C ASN A 175 7.41 -6.53 6.56
N ALA A 176 6.63 -6.16 5.54
CA ALA A 176 7.15 -5.55 4.33
C ALA A 176 7.61 -4.10 4.58
N ALA A 177 6.87 -3.32 5.38
CA ALA A 177 7.26 -1.97 5.80
C ALA A 177 8.56 -1.99 6.61
N ASP A 178 8.71 -2.94 7.53
CA ASP A 178 9.92 -3.15 8.32
C ASP A 178 11.12 -3.48 7.41
N ALA A 179 10.94 -4.36 6.43
CA ALA A 179 11.99 -4.71 5.47
C ALA A 179 12.43 -3.50 4.61
N LEU A 180 11.49 -2.67 4.18
CA LEU A 180 11.79 -1.41 3.47
C LEU A 180 12.58 -0.45 4.38
N ALA A 181 12.18 -0.31 5.64
CA ALA A 181 12.86 0.54 6.61
C ALA A 181 14.28 0.06 6.91
N GLU A 182 14.48 -1.25 7.10
CA GLU A 182 15.79 -1.87 7.30
C GLU A 182 16.71 -1.62 6.10
N ARG A 183 16.17 -1.75 4.87
CA ARG A 183 16.94 -1.46 3.65
C ARG A 183 17.43 -0.01 3.61
N ILE A 184 16.56 0.95 3.92
CA ILE A 184 16.92 2.37 3.94
C ILE A 184 18.05 2.64 4.94
N GLU A 185 17.98 2.04 6.13
CA GLU A 185 18.99 2.23 7.17
C GLU A 185 20.34 1.61 6.78
N LYS A 186 20.31 0.44 6.13
CA LYS A 186 21.51 -0.21 5.58
C LYS A 186 22.19 0.66 4.52
N ASP A 187 21.44 1.15 3.54
CA ASP A 187 21.97 2.01 2.47
C ASP A 187 22.59 3.30 3.04
N ARG A 188 21.97 3.88 4.09
CA ARG A 188 22.50 5.05 4.79
C ARG A 188 23.82 4.77 5.49
N THR A 189 23.90 3.64 6.20
CA THR A 189 25.10 3.23 6.94
C THR A 189 26.27 2.97 6.00
N GLU A 190 26.04 2.27 4.89
CA GLU A 190 27.05 1.99 3.86
C GLU A 190 27.57 3.29 3.21
N THR A 191 26.67 4.23 2.92
CA THR A 191 27.03 5.54 2.35
C THR A 191 27.93 6.35 3.30
N ILE A 192 27.65 6.32 4.61
CA ILE A 192 28.45 7.02 5.61
C ILE A 192 29.84 6.37 5.75
N ALA A 193 29.91 5.03 5.77
CA ALA A 193 31.17 4.29 5.85
C ALA A 193 32.08 4.59 4.65
N ALA A 194 31.54 4.50 3.43
CA ALA A 194 32.28 4.79 2.20
C ALA A 194 32.79 6.25 2.14
N ARG A 195 32.06 7.21 2.73
CA ARG A 195 32.50 8.60 2.80
C ARG A 195 33.66 8.81 3.77
N ARG A 196 33.69 8.08 4.89
CA ARG A 196 34.78 8.17 5.87
C ARG A 196 36.09 7.62 5.32
N GLU A 197 36.05 6.51 4.58
CA GLU A 197 37.23 5.92 3.94
C GLU A 197 37.88 6.86 2.92
N ARG A 198 37.08 7.64 2.18
CA ARG A 198 37.58 8.64 1.20
C ARG A 198 38.14 9.92 1.83
N GLN A 199 37.85 10.19 3.09
CA GLN A 199 38.30 11.40 3.79
C GLN A 199 39.46 11.15 4.77
N GLY A 200 39.75 9.87 5.07
CA GLY A 200 40.80 9.46 6.00
C GLY A 200 41.99 8.73 5.37
N GLY A 201 42.05 8.61 4.05
CA GLY A 201 43.20 8.10 3.28
C GLY A 201 43.81 9.20 2.42
#